data_AF-A0A924ZV51-F1
#
_entry.id   AF-A0A924ZV51-F1
#
_cell.length_a   1.000
_cell.length_b   1.000
_cell.length_c   1.000
_cell.angle_alpha   90.00
_cell.angle_beta   90.00
_cell.angle_gamma   90.00
#
_symmetry.space_group_name_H-M   'P 1'
#
loop_
_entity.id
_entity.type
_entity.pdbx_description
1 polymer ?
#
loop_
_entity_poly.entity_id
_entity_poly.type
_entity_poly.pdbx_seq_one_letter_code
_entity_poly.pdbx_strand_id
1 'polypeptide(L)'
;MGLNPVLYIANGSLLAINIRNALVHFALPENKIKPDVGDKEKSLLDILRYIKNYQGDLTRRDSTKSKKDYRFSDEREWRYVPPLNEECILFASKKYFDANKEETIESAQKLRLNFEPNDIKYIIIENDEEIPEFIEHVRSTKGKKYTHADIERLTTRILTSEQIKTDM
;
A
#
# COMPACT_ATOMS: atom_id res chain seq x y z
N MET A 1 -7.37 6.44 16.05
CA MET A 1 -7.73 6.00 14.68
C MET A 1 -6.94 4.73 14.39
N GLY A 2 -7.59 3.72 13.80
CA GLY A 2 -7.02 2.38 13.64
C GLY A 2 -6.50 2.11 12.23
N LEU A 3 -5.62 1.12 12.13
CA LEU A 3 -5.30 0.47 10.86
C LEU A 3 -6.41 -0.52 10.52
N ASN A 4 -6.74 -0.66 9.23
CA ASN A 4 -7.66 -1.68 8.74
C ASN A 4 -6.98 -2.59 7.72
N PRO A 5 -7.27 -3.89 7.72
CA PRO A 5 -6.82 -4.78 6.66
C PRO A 5 -7.44 -4.37 5.32
N VAL A 6 -6.67 -4.49 4.25
CA VAL A 6 -7.16 -4.21 2.90
C VAL A 6 -8.11 -5.32 2.44
N LEU A 7 -9.25 -4.92 1.86
CA LEU A 7 -10.20 -5.81 1.21
C LEU A 7 -9.73 -6.09 -0.22
N TYR A 8 -9.26 -7.32 -0.45
CA TYR A 8 -8.82 -7.78 -1.76
C TYR A 8 -9.99 -8.34 -2.56
N ILE A 9 -10.26 -7.75 -3.72
CA ILE A 9 -11.41 -8.12 -4.54
C ILE A 9 -10.95 -8.72 -5.86
N ALA A 10 -11.44 -9.91 -6.18
CA ALA A 10 -11.17 -10.58 -7.46
C ALA A 10 -11.79 -9.80 -8.62
N ASN A 11 -10.99 -9.59 -9.67
CA ASN A 11 -11.45 -8.94 -10.89
C ASN A 11 -12.59 -9.77 -11.51
N GLY A 12 -13.63 -9.10 -12.00
CA GLY A 12 -14.82 -9.74 -12.58
C GLY A 12 -15.74 -10.46 -11.58
N SER A 13 -15.44 -10.46 -10.28
CA SER A 13 -16.36 -10.97 -9.27
C SER A 13 -17.65 -10.13 -9.21
N LEU A 14 -18.76 -10.74 -8.77
CA LEU A 14 -20.02 -10.02 -8.57
C LEU A 14 -19.85 -8.80 -7.67
N LEU A 15 -19.03 -8.91 -6.63
CA LEU A 15 -18.71 -7.79 -5.74
C LEU A 15 -17.97 -6.66 -6.48
N ALA A 16 -16.97 -6.97 -7.30
CA ALA A 16 -16.26 -5.97 -8.11
C ALA A 16 -17.21 -5.26 -9.08
N ILE A 17 -18.10 -6.01 -9.74
CA ILE A 17 -19.09 -5.49 -10.68
C ILE A 17 -20.04 -4.53 -9.96
N ASN A 18 -20.58 -4.94 -8.80
CA ASN A 18 -21.52 -4.12 -8.04
C ASN A 18 -20.87 -2.85 -7.48
N ILE A 19 -19.63 -2.93 -6.98
CA ILE A 19 -18.87 -1.76 -6.54
C ILE A 19 -18.67 -0.80 -7.72
N ARG A 20 -18.24 -1.30 -8.89
CA ARG A 20 -18.05 -0.47 -10.08
C ARG A 20 -19.35 0.25 -10.50
N ASN A 21 -20.47 -0.46 -10.50
CA ASN A 21 -21.77 0.11 -10.84
C ASN A 21 -22.17 1.21 -9.84
N ALA A 22 -21.97 0.97 -8.54
CA ALA A 22 -22.23 1.96 -7.51
C ALA A 22 -21.34 3.21 -7.70
N LEU A 23 -20.06 3.04 -8.03
CA LEU A 23 -19.18 4.18 -8.29
C LEU A 23 -19.59 5.03 -9.49
N VAL A 24 -19.93 4.38 -10.60
CA VAL A 24 -20.41 5.10 -11.79
C VAL A 24 -21.68 5.88 -11.45
N HIS A 25 -22.59 5.28 -10.68
CA HIS A 25 -23.86 5.90 -10.31
C HIS A 25 -23.72 7.07 -9.32
N PHE A 26 -22.88 6.92 -8.30
CA PHE A 26 -22.80 7.86 -7.17
C PHE A 26 -21.63 8.86 -7.24
N ALA A 27 -20.57 8.59 -8.01
CA ALA A 27 -19.33 9.35 -7.94
C ALA A 27 -18.86 9.98 -9.27
N LEU A 28 -19.48 9.63 -10.40
CA LEU A 28 -19.10 10.16 -11.71
C LEU A 28 -20.25 10.94 -12.39
N PRO A 29 -20.64 12.13 -11.91
CA PRO A 29 -21.14 13.14 -12.84
C PRO A 29 -19.94 13.64 -13.65
N GLU A 30 -19.98 13.43 -14.97
CA GLU A 30 -18.91 13.75 -15.91
C GLU A 30 -18.30 15.15 -15.63
N ASN A 31 -16.97 15.22 -15.54
CA ASN A 31 -16.14 16.45 -15.53
C ASN A 31 -15.93 17.25 -14.22
N LYS A 32 -16.10 16.70 -13.01
CA LYS A 32 -15.70 17.42 -11.78
C LYS A 32 -14.44 16.85 -11.10
N ILE A 33 -13.46 17.72 -10.82
CA ILE A 33 -12.16 17.44 -10.15
C ILE A 33 -12.36 17.08 -8.68
N LYS A 34 -13.38 17.67 -8.04
CA LYS A 34 -13.94 17.25 -6.75
C LYS A 34 -15.41 16.91 -7.01
N PRO A 35 -15.84 15.65 -6.88
CA PRO A 35 -17.25 15.36 -6.89
C PRO A 35 -17.89 16.19 -5.77
N ASP A 36 -18.84 17.06 -6.10
CA ASP A 36 -19.70 17.70 -5.11
C ASP A 36 -20.73 16.66 -4.68
N VAL A 37 -20.23 15.69 -3.93
CA VAL A 37 -20.96 14.51 -3.48
C VAL A 37 -21.47 14.77 -2.06
N GLY A 38 -22.71 14.40 -1.80
CA GLY A 38 -23.26 14.44 -0.44
C GLY A 38 -22.48 13.53 0.50
N ASP A 39 -22.70 13.68 1.81
CA ASP A 39 -21.92 12.93 2.81
C ASP A 39 -22.15 11.41 2.73
N LYS A 40 -23.31 10.98 2.18
CA LYS A 40 -23.61 9.56 1.94
C LYS A 40 -22.76 9.00 0.81
N GLU A 41 -22.63 9.72 -0.28
CA GLU A 41 -21.81 9.35 -1.43
C GLU A 41 -20.32 9.38 -1.07
N LYS A 42 -19.87 10.35 -0.26
CA LYS A 42 -18.50 10.33 0.31
C LYS A 42 -18.22 9.09 1.13
N SER A 43 -19.19 8.64 1.93
CA SER A 43 -19.04 7.43 2.75
C SER A 43 -18.87 6.18 1.87
N LEU A 44 -19.60 6.09 0.75
CA LEU A 44 -19.42 5.01 -0.22
C LEU A 44 -18.04 5.08 -0.91
N LEU A 45 -17.60 6.28 -1.29
CA LEU A 45 -16.28 6.49 -1.88
C LEU A 45 -15.15 6.13 -0.90
N ASP A 46 -15.33 6.38 0.40
CA ASP A 46 -14.35 6.06 1.43
C ASP A 46 -14.06 4.56 1.51
N ILE A 47 -15.05 3.70 1.26
CA ILE A 47 -14.87 2.24 1.19
C ILE A 47 -13.82 1.86 0.15
N LEU A 48 -13.74 2.58 -0.98
CA LEU A 48 -12.73 2.31 -2.00
C LEU A 48 -11.30 2.47 -1.49
N ARG A 49 -11.09 3.35 -0.51
CA ARG A 49 -9.77 3.58 0.08
C ARG A 49 -9.29 2.39 0.89
N TYR A 50 -10.13 1.37 1.12
CA TYR A 50 -9.77 0.11 1.75
C TYR A 50 -9.72 -1.07 0.78
N ILE A 51 -9.96 -0.86 -0.52
CA ILE A 51 -10.02 -1.92 -1.52
C ILE A 51 -8.74 -1.98 -2.34
N LYS A 52 -8.35 -3.19 -2.75
CA LYS A 52 -7.31 -3.46 -3.74
C LYS A 52 -7.71 -4.64 -4.60
N ASN A 53 -7.15 -4.74 -5.80
CA ASN A 53 -7.33 -5.93 -6.65
C ASN A 53 -6.72 -7.13 -5.93
N TYR A 54 -7.38 -8.29 -5.99
CA TYR A 54 -6.80 -9.55 -5.49
C TYR A 54 -5.57 -9.98 -6.30
N GLN A 55 -5.69 -9.90 -7.64
CA GLN A 55 -4.64 -10.22 -8.59
C GLN A 55 -4.74 -9.29 -9.80
N GLY A 56 -3.61 -8.99 -10.43
CA GLY A 56 -3.56 -8.25 -11.69
C GLY A 56 -2.12 -7.88 -12.08
N ASP A 57 -1.97 -7.12 -13.15
CA ASP A 57 -0.64 -6.71 -13.61
C ASP A 57 -0.01 -5.68 -12.66
N LEU A 58 1.17 -6.01 -12.15
CA LEU A 58 2.00 -5.09 -11.39
C LEU A 58 2.88 -4.31 -12.36
N THR A 59 2.53 -3.06 -12.64
CA THR A 59 3.35 -2.15 -13.44
C THR A 59 4.31 -1.35 -12.55
N ARG A 60 5.60 -1.40 -12.87
CA ARG A 60 6.64 -0.61 -12.19
C ARG A 60 7.21 0.44 -13.15
N ARG A 61 7.81 1.51 -12.60
CA ARG A 61 8.51 2.55 -13.40
C ARG A 61 9.61 1.92 -14.25
N ASP A 62 10.34 0.98 -13.66
CA ASP A 62 11.25 0.11 -14.36
C ASP A 62 10.44 -1.08 -14.92
N SER A 63 10.24 -1.09 -16.25
CA SER A 63 9.41 -2.08 -16.92
C SER A 63 9.92 -3.50 -16.71
N THR A 64 11.23 -3.69 -16.51
CA THR A 64 11.86 -5.00 -16.25
C THR A 64 11.39 -5.63 -14.94
N LYS A 65 10.87 -4.82 -14.00
CA LYS A 65 10.34 -5.26 -12.71
C LYS A 65 8.83 -5.42 -12.70
N SER A 66 8.18 -5.22 -13.85
CA SER A 66 6.74 -5.45 -13.97
C SER A 66 6.44 -6.94 -14.01
N LYS A 67 5.35 -7.37 -13.37
CA LYS A 67 4.93 -8.77 -13.31
C LYS A 67 3.48 -8.90 -13.78
N LYS A 68 3.23 -9.88 -14.63
CA LYS A 68 1.87 -10.31 -14.99
C LYS A 68 1.27 -11.14 -13.86
N ASP A 69 -0.05 -11.06 -13.71
CA ASP A 69 -0.79 -11.90 -12.75
C ASP A 69 -0.26 -11.84 -11.31
N TYR A 70 0.24 -10.67 -10.90
CA TYR A 70 0.76 -10.47 -9.56
C TYR A 70 -0.38 -10.52 -8.54
N ARG A 71 -0.20 -11.36 -7.51
CA ARG A 71 -1.16 -11.55 -6.42
C ARG A 71 -0.93 -10.51 -5.33
N PHE A 72 -1.69 -9.41 -5.39
CA PHE A 72 -1.59 -8.33 -4.41
C PHE A 72 -2.07 -8.76 -3.01
N SER A 73 -2.92 -9.78 -2.90
CA SER A 73 -3.38 -10.29 -1.60
C SER A 73 -2.26 -10.89 -0.74
N ASP A 74 -1.17 -11.33 -1.35
CA ASP A 74 0.00 -11.84 -0.63
C ASP A 74 0.75 -10.74 0.13
N GLU A 75 0.52 -9.46 -0.21
CA GLU A 75 1.10 -8.32 0.52
C GLU A 75 0.52 -8.16 1.94
N ARG A 76 -0.66 -8.75 2.21
CA ARG A 76 -1.36 -8.70 3.52
C ARG A 76 -1.40 -7.28 4.09
N GLU A 77 -1.72 -6.31 3.24
CA GLU A 77 -1.61 -4.88 3.53
C GLU A 77 -2.60 -4.44 4.63
N TRP A 78 -2.09 -3.66 5.58
CA TRP A 78 -2.90 -2.88 6.52
C TRP A 78 -2.75 -1.41 6.21
N ARG A 79 -3.87 -0.70 6.10
CA ARG A 79 -3.90 0.70 5.66
C ARG A 79 -4.39 1.61 6.77
N TYR A 80 -3.64 2.68 6.98
CA TYR A 80 -4.15 3.88 7.62
C TYR A 80 -4.81 4.75 6.56
N VAL A 81 -6.07 5.11 6.80
CA VAL A 81 -6.87 5.92 5.89
C VAL A 81 -7.28 7.18 6.65
N PRO A 82 -6.73 8.36 6.31
CA PRO A 82 -7.09 9.61 6.97
C PRO A 82 -8.60 9.91 6.85
N PRO A 83 -9.22 10.54 7.85
CA PRO A 83 -10.64 10.87 7.79
C PRO A 83 -10.98 11.85 6.65
N LEU A 84 -12.23 11.84 6.20
CA LEU A 84 -12.69 12.61 5.03
C LEU A 84 -12.65 14.13 5.21
N ASN A 85 -12.54 14.62 6.45
CA ASN A 85 -12.44 16.03 6.76
C ASN A 85 -10.99 16.55 6.75
N GLU A 86 -10.01 15.71 6.42
CA GLU A 86 -8.64 16.18 6.22
C GLU A 86 -8.52 17.08 5.01
N GLU A 87 -7.78 18.18 5.18
CA GLU A 87 -7.46 19.11 4.09
C GLU A 87 -6.34 18.54 3.21
N CYS A 88 -6.67 17.52 2.42
CA CYS A 88 -5.79 16.94 1.40
C CYS A 88 -6.58 16.39 0.21
N ILE A 89 -5.87 16.04 -0.86
CA ILE A 89 -6.47 15.38 -2.03
C ILE A 89 -6.67 13.90 -1.69
N LEU A 90 -7.87 13.54 -1.22
CA LEU A 90 -8.23 12.18 -0.81
C LEU A 90 -8.52 11.24 -1.99
N PHE A 91 -9.02 11.79 -3.09
CA PHE A 91 -9.36 11.08 -4.31
C PHE A 91 -8.84 11.85 -5.51
N ALA A 92 -8.19 11.14 -6.44
CA ALA A 92 -7.74 11.68 -7.70
C ALA A 92 -7.94 10.64 -8.80
N SER A 93 -8.40 11.08 -9.98
CA SER A 93 -8.31 10.23 -11.17
C SER A 93 -6.84 10.00 -11.51
N LYS A 94 -6.52 8.86 -12.14
CA LYS A 94 -5.15 8.57 -12.59
C LYS A 94 -4.59 9.70 -13.46
N LYS A 95 -5.39 10.21 -14.40
CA LYS A 95 -5.00 11.33 -15.28
C LYS A 95 -4.65 12.60 -14.48
N TYR A 96 -5.45 12.95 -13.48
CA TYR A 96 -5.18 14.11 -12.63
C TYR A 96 -3.93 13.88 -11.77
N PHE A 97 -3.79 12.70 -11.15
CA PHE A 97 -2.63 12.36 -10.34
C PHE A 97 -1.33 12.40 -11.16
N ASP A 98 -1.34 11.84 -12.36
CA ASP A 98 -0.17 11.83 -13.24
C ASP A 98 0.24 13.26 -13.67
N ALA A 99 -0.73 14.16 -13.83
CA ALA A 99 -0.48 15.57 -14.18
C ALA A 99 -0.10 16.45 -12.97
N ASN A 100 -0.63 16.18 -11.77
CA ASN A 100 -0.48 17.01 -10.56
C ASN A 100 0.12 16.21 -9.41
N LYS A 101 1.13 15.39 -9.73
CA LYS A 101 1.68 14.41 -8.80
C LYS A 101 2.28 15.05 -7.55
N GLU A 102 3.07 16.12 -7.72
CA GLU A 102 3.74 16.80 -6.63
C GLU A 102 2.72 17.44 -5.67
N GLU A 103 1.79 18.24 -6.20
CA GLU A 103 0.67 18.82 -5.44
C GLU A 103 -0.11 17.76 -4.65
N THR A 104 -0.47 16.65 -5.30
CA THR A 104 -1.22 15.57 -4.64
C THR A 104 -0.43 14.98 -3.48
N ILE A 105 0.85 14.72 -3.67
CA ILE A 105 1.75 14.16 -2.65
C ILE A 105 1.99 15.14 -1.49
N GLU A 106 2.18 16.42 -1.80
CA GLU A 106 2.40 17.49 -0.81
C GLU A 106 1.16 17.72 0.05
N SER A 107 -0.04 17.67 -0.54
CA SER A 107 -1.31 17.84 0.18
C SER A 107 -1.47 16.83 1.34
N ALA A 108 -0.92 15.62 1.19
CA ALA A 108 -0.99 14.55 2.18
C ALA A 108 0.27 14.45 3.06
N GLN A 109 1.26 15.34 2.90
CA GLN A 109 2.55 15.23 3.58
C GLN A 109 2.41 15.23 5.10
N LYS A 110 1.51 16.06 5.65
CA LYS A 110 1.22 16.13 7.10
C LYS A 110 0.60 14.86 7.68
N LEU A 111 0.08 13.98 6.82
CA LEU A 111 -0.63 12.75 7.20
C LEU A 111 0.23 11.50 7.05
N ARG A 112 1.49 11.65 6.61
CA ARG A 112 2.38 10.51 6.42
C ARG A 112 2.71 9.86 7.76
N LEU A 113 2.62 8.55 7.78
CA LEU A 113 3.10 7.76 8.89
C LEU A 113 4.63 7.76 8.89
N ASN A 114 5.21 8.05 10.04
CA ASN A 114 6.62 7.80 10.28
C ASN A 114 6.84 6.29 10.40
N PHE A 115 7.92 5.81 9.80
CA PHE A 115 8.29 4.41 9.86
C PHE A 115 9.80 4.31 9.97
N GLU A 116 10.25 3.78 11.10
CA GLU A 116 11.65 3.64 11.45
C GLU A 116 12.06 2.18 11.60
N PRO A 117 13.36 1.85 11.48
CA PRO A 117 13.84 0.50 11.68
C PRO A 117 13.29 -0.14 12.96
N ASN A 118 13.18 0.64 14.03
CA ASN A 118 12.69 0.17 15.34
C ASN A 118 11.24 -0.32 15.34
N ASP A 119 10.42 0.09 14.36
CA ASP A 119 9.02 -0.32 14.22
C ASP A 119 8.88 -1.74 13.64
N ILE A 120 9.91 -2.25 12.97
CA ILE A 120 9.91 -3.60 12.39
C ILE A 120 9.92 -4.64 13.51
N LYS A 121 8.99 -5.58 13.50
CA LYS A 121 8.98 -6.69 14.48
C LYS A 121 9.76 -7.89 13.99
N TYR A 122 9.51 -8.26 12.75
CA TYR A 122 10.10 -9.42 12.10
C TYR A 122 10.41 -9.10 10.65
N ILE A 123 11.48 -9.70 10.15
CA ILE A 123 11.84 -9.75 8.75
C ILE A 123 11.82 -11.23 8.41
N ILE A 124 10.88 -11.65 7.56
CA ILE A 124 10.76 -13.06 7.19
C ILE A 124 11.42 -13.24 5.83
N ILE A 125 12.40 -14.13 5.77
CA ILE A 125 13.10 -14.54 4.54
C ILE A 125 12.83 -16.04 4.27
N GLU A 126 13.28 -16.56 3.13
CA GLU A 126 12.95 -17.94 2.76
C GLU A 126 13.66 -18.97 3.65
N ASN A 127 14.99 -18.89 3.72
CA ASN A 127 15.87 -19.83 4.41
C ASN A 127 17.13 -19.14 4.94
N ASP A 128 17.97 -19.88 5.68
CA ASP A 128 19.17 -19.34 6.34
C ASP A 128 20.26 -18.91 5.33
N GLU A 129 20.26 -19.47 4.11
CA GLU A 129 21.24 -19.17 3.07
C GLU A 129 21.10 -17.73 2.53
N GLU A 130 19.90 -17.14 2.62
CA GLU A 130 19.62 -15.76 2.19
C GLU A 130 20.09 -14.70 3.20
N ILE A 131 20.37 -15.08 4.46
CA ILE A 131 20.70 -14.13 5.53
C ILE A 131 21.88 -13.21 5.16
N PRO A 132 23.03 -13.72 4.67
CA PRO A 132 24.18 -12.87 4.38
C PRO A 132 23.89 -11.85 3.27
N GLU A 133 23.24 -12.28 2.18
CA GLU A 133 22.87 -11.41 1.07
C GLU A 133 21.88 -10.33 1.54
N PHE A 134 20.88 -10.70 2.33
CA PHE A 134 19.90 -9.77 2.87
C PHE A 134 20.56 -8.69 3.75
N ILE A 135 21.44 -9.10 4.67
CA ILE A 135 22.15 -8.17 5.57
C ILE A 135 23.00 -7.18 4.75
N GLU A 136 23.72 -7.67 3.75
CA GLU A 136 24.54 -6.81 2.89
C GLU A 136 23.68 -5.85 2.04
N HIS A 137 22.53 -6.32 1.56
CA HIS A 137 21.56 -5.47 0.88
C HIS A 137 21.04 -4.35 1.79
N VAL A 138 20.68 -4.67 3.04
CA VAL A 138 20.21 -3.65 4.00
C VAL A 138 21.33 -2.66 4.32
N ARG A 139 22.56 -3.13 4.57
CA ARG A 139 23.72 -2.25 4.85
C ARG A 139 24.00 -1.31 3.68
N SER A 140 24.08 -1.83 2.46
CA SER A 140 24.41 -1.05 1.27
C SER A 140 23.33 -0.02 0.92
N THR A 141 22.05 -0.37 1.09
CA THR A 141 20.93 0.51 0.72
C THR A 141 20.49 1.47 1.82
N LYS A 142 20.70 1.12 3.10
CA LYS A 142 20.17 1.87 4.26
C LYS A 142 21.24 2.40 5.20
N GLY A 143 22.49 1.93 5.13
CA GLY A 143 23.58 2.35 6.02
C GLY A 143 23.97 3.83 5.92
N LYS A 144 23.59 4.53 4.84
CA LYS A 144 23.75 5.99 4.73
C LYS A 144 22.70 6.77 5.53
N LYS A 145 21.52 6.18 5.75
CA LYS A 145 20.38 6.83 6.41
C LYS A 145 20.29 6.50 7.90
N TYR A 146 20.67 5.28 8.28
CA TYR A 146 20.50 4.76 9.63
C TYR A 146 21.83 4.40 10.27
N THR A 147 21.86 4.41 11.61
CA THR A 147 23.09 4.11 12.35
C THR A 147 23.46 2.63 12.21
N HIS A 148 24.73 2.31 12.48
CA HIS A 148 25.17 0.91 12.52
C HIS A 148 24.33 0.07 13.49
N ALA A 149 24.04 0.62 14.68
CA ALA A 149 23.22 -0.04 15.69
C ALA A 149 21.77 -0.29 15.22
N ASP A 150 21.17 0.63 14.46
CA ASP A 150 19.83 0.41 13.88
C ASP A 150 19.84 -0.76 12.90
N ILE A 151 20.88 -0.85 12.06
CA ILE A 151 21.04 -1.93 11.08
C ILE A 151 21.28 -3.27 11.77
N GLU A 152 22.17 -3.32 12.76
CA GLU A 152 22.41 -4.53 13.57
C GLU A 152 21.13 -5.00 14.27
N ARG A 153 20.33 -4.07 14.80
CA ARG A 153 19.05 -4.44 15.41
C ARG A 153 18.12 -5.12 14.42
N LEU A 154 18.10 -4.71 13.14
CA LEU A 154 17.30 -5.37 12.13
C LEU A 154 17.76 -6.81 11.87
N THR A 155 19.06 -7.08 11.94
CA THR A 155 19.56 -8.45 11.73
C THR A 155 19.07 -9.41 12.81
N THR A 156 18.91 -8.92 14.05
CA THR A 156 18.33 -9.71 15.16
C THR A 156 16.85 -10.03 15.01
N ARG A 157 16.17 -9.44 14.01
CA ARG A 157 14.74 -9.61 13.74
C ARG A 157 14.46 -10.49 12.53
N ILE A 158 15.50 -11.09 11.96
CA ILE A 158 15.37 -12.01 10.84
C ILE A 158 14.87 -13.36 11.36
N LEU A 159 13.81 -13.87 10.73
CA LEU A 159 13.26 -15.21 10.89
C LEU A 159 13.16 -15.86 9.52
N THR A 160 13.30 -17.18 9.44
CA THR A 160 13.13 -17.89 8.17
C THR A 160 11.79 -18.59 8.10
N SER A 161 11.27 -18.70 6.88
CA SER A 161 10.03 -19.41 6.62
C SER A 161 10.16 -20.90 6.94
N GLU A 162 11.36 -21.47 6.81
CA GLU A 162 11.68 -22.83 7.24
C GLU A 162 11.54 -23.00 8.76
N GLN A 163 12.15 -22.12 9.56
CA GLN A 163 12.01 -22.14 11.02
C GLN A 163 10.55 -22.06 11.46
N ILE A 164 9.78 -21.14 10.86
CA ILE A 164 8.36 -20.99 11.16
C ILE A 164 7.58 -22.28 10.85
N LYS A 165 7.91 -22.98 9.77
CA LYS A 165 7.24 -24.24 9.39
C LYS A 165 7.59 -25.40 10.32
N THR A 166 8.83 -25.45 10.82
CA THR A 166 9.30 -26.54 11.69
C THR A 166 8.90 -26.36 13.16
N ASP A 167 8.72 -25.13 13.60
CA ASP A 167 8.36 -24.79 14.98
C ASP A 167 6.84 -24.85 15.24
N MET A 168 6.04 -25.04 14.17
CA MET A 168 4.57 -25.16 14.20
C MET A 168 4.06 -26.60 14.28
#